data_AF-A0A316ABX0-F1
#
_entry.id   AF-A0A316ABX0-F1
#
_cell.length_a   1.000
_cell.length_b   1.000
_cell.length_c   1.000
_cell.angle_alpha   90.00
_cell.angle_beta   90.00
_cell.angle_gamma   90.00
#
_symmetry.space_group_name_H-M   'P 1'
#
loop_
_entity.id
_entity.type
_entity.pdbx_description
1 polymer ?
#
loop_
_entity_poly.entity_id
_entity_poly.type
_entity_poly.pdbx_seq_one_letter_code
_entity_poly.pdbx_strand_id
1 'polypeptide(L)'
;MSRRALGLLLVAAALVAGSGCSPASEPDQAATSSQTSTDAEQVGHDGGATAVLAFAGDVHFEGTSASTTELGSAFDVLAQADLAVVNLETAVTTGGTKVEKQFAFRAPPAAMTALEDAGIDAVTIANNHGMDYGASGLEDTLAAGKEAGLPVLGAGDDVEDAFAPLRVEPKGVPVSVIAATDVIDSSVQTAWTATATKPGLASAKDEKRLLRDVRTEAEAGRVVVVFLHWGTERVQCPTSRQRSLAADLAEAGAAVVVGSHAHVLQPTGEVGSTLVAYGLGNFHFYAKPGNTLGTQTGVLTVEVSHDGVKGSQWHPAVIRNGKPELLTGGSAGGRSPDELADLGRQCASGATPSAAPKAPVGGDGGDDGGDDGSDGGGDDGGAAPSQSPSAPSASPVAPSGEPGPVSPSEPVASPTESAQG
;
A
#
# COMPACT_ATOMS: atom_id res chain seq x y z
N MET A 1 -38.62 -10.17 -60.14
CA MET A 1 -39.88 -9.44 -59.84
C MET A 1 -39.59 -8.49 -58.68
N SER A 2 -40.05 -7.24 -58.53
CA SER A 2 -40.66 -6.23 -59.39
C SER A 2 -41.16 -5.09 -58.47
N ARG A 3 -40.55 -3.89 -58.53
CA ARG A 3 -41.15 -2.56 -58.17
C ARG A 3 -41.44 -2.33 -56.65
N ARG A 4 -41.59 -1.12 -56.07
CA ARG A 4 -41.45 0.35 -56.38
C ARG A 4 -41.50 1.10 -55.00
N ALA A 5 -41.29 2.41 -54.75
CA ALA A 5 -40.82 3.63 -55.46
C ALA A 5 -40.41 4.66 -54.36
N LEU A 6 -39.31 5.42 -54.47
CA LEU A 6 -39.16 6.78 -55.06
C LEU A 6 -39.87 7.94 -54.32
N GLY A 7 -39.10 8.95 -53.89
CA GLY A 7 -39.54 10.30 -53.50
C GLY A 7 -38.35 11.27 -53.49
N LEU A 8 -38.42 12.40 -54.22
CA LEU A 8 -37.25 13.23 -54.58
C LEU A 8 -37.67 14.68 -54.93
N LEU A 9 -36.97 15.69 -54.37
CA LEU A 9 -36.92 17.14 -54.74
C LEU A 9 -35.87 17.80 -53.79
N LEU A 10 -34.77 18.49 -54.16
CA LEU A 10 -34.49 19.63 -55.09
C LEU A 10 -35.26 20.92 -54.69
N VAL A 11 -34.68 22.12 -54.48
CA VAL A 11 -33.84 23.01 -55.35
C VAL A 11 -33.12 24.06 -54.45
N ALA A 12 -31.78 24.24 -54.43
CA ALA A 12 -30.85 25.08 -55.23
C ALA A 12 -30.51 26.53 -54.74
N ALA A 13 -29.20 26.75 -54.53
CA ALA A 13 -28.29 27.92 -54.70
C ALA A 13 -28.75 29.40 -54.76
N ALA A 14 -27.95 30.29 -54.13
CA ALA A 14 -27.36 31.48 -54.77
C ALA A 14 -26.17 32.08 -53.96
N LEU A 15 -25.13 32.56 -54.65
CA LEU A 15 -24.00 33.37 -54.14
C LEU A 15 -24.13 34.79 -54.70
N VAL A 16 -23.93 35.84 -53.89
CA VAL A 16 -23.54 37.18 -54.36
C VAL A 16 -22.63 37.85 -53.32
N ALA A 17 -21.53 38.44 -53.78
CA ALA A 17 -20.69 39.36 -53.01
C ALA A 17 -20.71 40.74 -53.69
N GLY A 18 -20.57 41.83 -52.93
CA GLY A 18 -20.53 43.19 -53.47
C GLY A 18 -20.09 44.23 -52.43
N SER A 19 -19.01 44.96 -52.74
CA SER A 19 -18.37 45.97 -51.88
C SER A 19 -18.96 47.38 -52.08
N GLY A 20 -18.79 48.30 -51.12
CA GLY A 20 -19.11 49.73 -51.35
C GLY A 20 -18.89 50.72 -50.19
N CYS A 21 -17.76 51.44 -50.24
CA CYS A 21 -17.48 52.83 -49.81
C CYS A 21 -17.91 53.44 -48.45
N SER A 22 -16.92 53.99 -47.74
CA SER A 22 -16.90 55.12 -46.78
C SER A 22 -17.18 56.49 -47.49
N PRO A 23 -16.96 57.73 -46.92
CA PRO A 23 -16.45 58.16 -45.59
C PRO A 23 -17.16 59.41 -44.93
N ALA A 24 -16.67 59.90 -43.76
CA ALA A 24 -16.69 61.33 -43.34
C ALA A 24 -15.84 61.61 -42.07
N SER A 25 -15.37 62.87 -41.88
CA SER A 25 -14.37 63.32 -40.88
C SER A 25 -14.70 64.72 -40.25
N GLU A 26 -13.94 65.37 -39.33
CA GLU A 26 -12.62 65.02 -38.73
C GLU A 26 -12.41 65.37 -37.21
N PRO A 27 -12.11 66.61 -36.71
CA PRO A 27 -11.06 66.71 -35.68
C PRO A 27 -11.25 67.66 -34.45
N ASP A 28 -10.47 67.43 -33.38
CA ASP A 28 -9.61 68.38 -32.62
C ASP A 28 -8.95 67.60 -31.44
N GLN A 29 -7.63 67.44 -31.31
CA GLN A 29 -6.51 68.35 -30.97
C GLN A 29 -5.99 68.25 -29.52
N ALA A 30 -4.74 67.75 -29.45
CA ALA A 30 -3.60 68.23 -28.65
C ALA A 30 -3.62 68.31 -27.10
N ALA A 31 -2.56 67.71 -26.52
CA ALA A 31 -1.61 68.28 -25.55
C ALA A 31 -1.46 67.63 -24.14
N THR A 32 -0.32 66.95 -24.00
CA THR A 32 0.58 66.89 -22.81
C THR A 32 0.17 66.22 -21.48
N SER A 33 0.96 65.20 -21.16
CA SER A 33 1.49 64.82 -19.82
C SER A 33 0.52 64.49 -18.68
N SER A 34 0.54 63.22 -18.23
CA SER A 34 1.43 62.80 -17.14
C SER A 34 1.50 61.27 -17.05
N GLN A 35 2.50 60.75 -16.32
CA GLN A 35 2.71 59.31 -16.16
C GLN A 35 1.56 58.67 -15.38
N THR A 36 1.09 57.52 -15.85
CA THR A 36 0.51 56.49 -14.99
C THR A 36 1.15 55.17 -15.39
N SER A 37 1.69 54.45 -14.41
CA SER A 37 2.16 53.08 -14.60
C SER A 37 1.03 52.24 -15.18
N THR A 38 1.28 51.55 -16.28
CA THR A 38 0.54 50.33 -16.57
C THR A 38 0.87 49.37 -15.44
N ASP A 39 -0.11 49.11 -14.56
CA ASP A 39 0.02 48.05 -13.57
C ASP A 39 0.45 46.78 -14.30
N ALA A 40 1.63 46.28 -13.94
CA ALA A 40 1.96 44.92 -14.27
C ALA A 40 0.92 44.08 -13.53
N GLU A 41 -0.01 43.50 -14.29
CA GLU A 41 -0.97 42.54 -13.76
C GLU A 41 -0.14 41.47 -13.06
N GLN A 42 -0.20 41.48 -11.73
CA GLN A 42 0.56 40.59 -10.89
C GLN A 42 0.05 39.19 -11.24
N VAL A 43 0.81 38.48 -12.07
CA VAL A 43 0.69 37.04 -12.21
C VAL A 43 0.96 36.52 -10.81
N GLY A 44 -0.13 36.24 -10.09
CA GLY A 44 -0.07 35.67 -8.75
C GLY A 44 0.80 34.43 -8.87
N HIS A 45 1.90 34.42 -8.14
CA HIS A 45 2.53 33.17 -7.75
C HIS A 45 1.54 32.51 -6.78
N ASP A 46 0.54 31.82 -7.33
CA ASP A 46 -0.19 30.81 -6.58
C ASP A 46 0.88 29.84 -6.08
N GLY A 47 1.02 29.75 -4.75
CA GLY A 47 1.70 28.63 -4.14
C GLY A 47 0.92 27.39 -4.54
N GLY A 48 1.42 26.70 -5.57
CA GLY A 48 0.61 25.77 -6.37
C GLY A 48 -0.08 24.72 -5.53
N ALA A 49 -1.32 24.40 -5.88
CA ALA A 49 -2.17 23.49 -5.10
C ALA A 49 -1.41 22.21 -4.71
N THR A 50 -1.45 21.90 -3.40
CA THR A 50 -0.93 20.66 -2.83
C THR A 50 -2.05 19.80 -2.29
N ALA A 51 -1.76 18.50 -2.18
CA ALA A 51 -2.61 17.50 -1.55
C ALA A 51 -1.77 16.65 -0.60
N VAL A 52 -2.36 16.18 0.50
CA VAL A 52 -1.72 15.25 1.43
C VAL A 52 -2.19 13.83 1.14
N LEU A 53 -1.26 12.97 0.75
CA LEU A 53 -1.50 11.53 0.61
C LEU A 53 -1.06 10.84 1.90
N ALA A 54 -1.77 9.81 2.36
CA ALA A 54 -1.42 9.07 3.56
C ALA A 54 -1.40 7.55 3.33
N PHE A 55 -0.38 6.91 3.90
CA PHE A 55 -0.13 5.48 3.72
C PHE A 55 0.19 4.81 5.05
N ALA A 56 -0.31 3.59 5.22
CA ALA A 56 0.02 2.74 6.35
C ALA A 56 0.36 1.32 5.90
N GLY A 57 0.90 0.53 6.84
CA GLY A 57 1.32 -0.85 6.64
C GLY A 57 0.18 -1.87 6.58
N ASP A 58 0.50 -3.10 6.95
CA ASP A 58 -0.38 -4.26 6.79
C ASP A 58 -1.63 -4.19 7.69
N VAL A 59 -2.81 -4.16 7.06
CA VAL A 59 -4.14 -4.19 7.70
C VAL A 59 -4.74 -5.57 7.55
N HIS A 60 -5.17 -6.15 8.66
CA HIS A 60 -5.52 -7.56 8.77
C HIS A 60 -6.72 -7.77 9.70
N PHE A 61 -7.79 -8.39 9.19
CA PHE A 61 -9.06 -8.55 9.93
C PHE A 61 -9.43 -10.00 10.28
N GLU A 62 -8.64 -11.01 9.92
CA GLU A 62 -8.94 -12.41 10.27
C GLU A 62 -9.08 -12.59 11.79
N GLY A 63 -10.14 -13.26 12.23
CA GLY A 63 -10.48 -13.46 13.64
C GLY A 63 -10.93 -12.21 14.43
N THR A 64 -11.12 -11.06 13.77
CA THR A 64 -11.72 -9.85 14.37
C THR A 64 -13.24 -9.80 14.12
N SER A 65 -13.94 -8.84 14.72
CA SER A 65 -15.34 -8.54 14.35
C SER A 65 -15.47 -7.66 13.10
N ALA A 66 -14.35 -7.12 12.59
CA ALA A 66 -14.29 -6.18 11.48
C ALA A 66 -15.20 -4.95 11.71
N SER A 67 -15.11 -4.35 12.90
CA SER A 67 -15.85 -3.15 13.29
C SER A 67 -14.93 -1.92 13.37
N THR A 68 -15.45 -0.75 13.02
CA THR A 68 -14.79 0.55 13.25
C THR A 68 -14.38 0.77 14.71
N THR A 69 -15.13 0.20 15.66
CA THR A 69 -14.79 0.23 17.10
C THR A 69 -13.54 -0.58 17.47
N GLU A 70 -13.04 -1.43 16.57
CA GLU A 70 -11.80 -2.20 16.73
C GLU A 70 -10.59 -1.49 16.13
N LEU A 71 -10.76 -0.35 15.46
CA LEU A 71 -9.65 0.45 14.96
C LEU A 71 -8.96 1.21 16.11
N GLY A 72 -7.73 1.66 15.84
CA GLY A 72 -6.88 2.41 16.78
C GLY A 72 -6.71 3.87 16.34
N SER A 73 -6.25 4.72 17.27
CA SER A 73 -6.14 6.18 17.04
C SER A 73 -5.29 6.60 15.83
N ALA A 74 -4.43 5.73 15.29
CA ALA A 74 -3.66 6.06 14.09
C ALA A 74 -4.50 6.13 12.80
N PHE A 75 -5.72 5.59 12.77
CA PHE A 75 -6.64 5.79 11.66
C PHE A 75 -7.07 7.26 11.53
N ASP A 76 -7.09 8.03 12.61
CA ASP A 76 -7.44 9.46 12.57
C ASP A 76 -6.48 10.27 11.67
N VAL A 77 -5.22 9.84 11.50
CA VAL A 77 -4.25 10.49 10.60
C VAL A 77 -4.52 10.15 9.13
N LEU A 78 -4.97 8.92 8.85
CA LEU A 78 -5.39 8.51 7.51
C LEU A 78 -6.65 9.28 7.09
N ALA A 79 -7.67 9.32 7.94
CA ALA A 79 -8.94 10.01 7.71
C ALA A 79 -8.85 11.54 7.53
N GLN A 80 -7.70 12.15 7.87
CA GLN A 80 -7.44 13.58 7.69
C GLN A 80 -6.71 13.91 6.37
N ALA A 81 -6.28 12.90 5.61
CA ALA A 81 -5.62 13.07 4.33
C ALA A 81 -6.60 13.41 3.20
N ASP A 82 -6.07 13.86 2.07
CA ASP A 82 -6.85 14.03 0.84
C ASP A 82 -6.92 12.74 0.00
N LEU A 83 -6.07 11.76 0.33
CA LEU A 83 -6.10 10.39 -0.20
C LEU A 83 -5.40 9.43 0.78
N ALA A 84 -6.12 8.47 1.36
CA ALA A 84 -5.59 7.43 2.23
C ALA A 84 -5.62 6.03 1.57
N VAL A 85 -4.46 5.36 1.52
CA VAL A 85 -4.34 4.01 0.92
C VAL A 85 -3.57 3.05 1.84
N VAL A 86 -4.09 1.83 2.00
CA VAL A 86 -3.47 0.79 2.88
C VAL A 86 -3.38 -0.58 2.20
N ASN A 87 -2.49 -1.45 2.71
CA ASN A 87 -2.41 -2.86 2.30
C ASN A 87 -3.42 -3.71 3.10
N LEU A 88 -4.47 -4.22 2.45
CA LEU A 88 -5.40 -5.16 3.07
C LEU A 88 -4.90 -6.59 2.87
N GLU A 89 -4.24 -7.13 3.89
CA GLU A 89 -3.56 -8.43 3.87
C GLU A 89 -4.49 -9.57 4.30
N THR A 90 -5.70 -9.58 3.77
CA THR A 90 -6.72 -10.58 4.11
C THR A 90 -7.73 -10.70 2.97
N ALA A 91 -8.05 -11.91 2.51
CA ALA A 91 -9.11 -12.11 1.52
C ALA A 91 -10.49 -11.80 2.16
N VAL A 92 -11.36 -11.09 1.46
CA VAL A 92 -12.69 -10.71 1.96
C VAL A 92 -13.74 -11.59 1.29
N THR A 93 -14.14 -12.66 1.96
CA THR A 93 -15.02 -13.69 1.40
C THR A 93 -15.73 -14.46 2.50
N THR A 94 -16.94 -14.95 2.22
CA THR A 94 -17.61 -15.98 3.04
C THR A 94 -17.56 -17.37 2.41
N GLY A 95 -17.10 -17.47 1.16
CA GLY A 95 -16.97 -18.69 0.37
C GLY A 95 -15.54 -19.02 -0.03
N GLY A 96 -15.35 -19.30 -1.32
CA GLY A 96 -14.08 -19.72 -1.91
C GLY A 96 -13.56 -21.10 -1.45
N THR A 97 -12.45 -21.54 -2.03
CA THR A 97 -11.75 -22.77 -1.65
C THR A 97 -10.42 -22.38 -1.02
N LYS A 98 -10.27 -22.63 0.28
CA LYS A 98 -9.02 -22.37 1.01
C LYS A 98 -7.84 -23.05 0.32
N VAL A 99 -6.79 -22.28 0.02
CA VAL A 99 -5.54 -22.77 -0.55
C VAL A 99 -4.69 -23.39 0.57
N GLU A 100 -4.06 -24.53 0.28
CA GLU A 100 -3.17 -25.23 1.21
C GLU A 100 -1.83 -24.51 1.34
N LYS A 101 -1.75 -23.60 2.32
CA LYS A 101 -0.54 -22.87 2.73
C LYS A 101 -0.55 -22.65 4.25
N GLN A 102 0.60 -22.32 4.83
CA GLN A 102 0.79 -22.15 6.28
C GLN A 102 -0.18 -21.14 6.91
N PHE A 103 -0.44 -20.03 6.22
CA PHE A 103 -1.35 -18.97 6.64
C PHE A 103 -2.29 -18.63 5.50
N ALA A 104 -3.59 -18.85 5.69
CA ALA A 104 -4.62 -18.40 4.78
C ALA A 104 -5.62 -17.58 5.60
N PHE A 105 -5.83 -16.32 5.22
CA PHE A 105 -6.56 -15.31 6.00
C PHE A 105 -7.86 -14.91 5.31
N ARG A 106 -8.91 -14.76 6.11
CA ARG A 106 -10.26 -14.40 5.69
C ARG A 106 -10.89 -13.38 6.62
N ALA A 107 -11.56 -12.39 6.05
CA ALA A 107 -12.40 -11.44 6.73
C ALA A 107 -13.83 -11.45 6.13
N PRO A 108 -14.86 -11.07 6.92
CA PRO A 108 -16.20 -10.84 6.38
C PRO A 108 -16.23 -9.54 5.55
N PRO A 109 -17.19 -9.37 4.62
CA PRO A 109 -17.39 -8.13 3.86
C PRO A 109 -17.43 -6.84 4.68
N ALA A 110 -17.87 -6.90 5.94
CA ALA A 110 -17.83 -5.79 6.89
C ALA A 110 -16.44 -5.14 7.06
N ALA A 111 -15.34 -5.84 6.76
CA ALA A 111 -14.00 -5.26 6.76
C ALA A 111 -13.82 -4.14 5.72
N MET A 112 -14.48 -4.23 4.56
CA MET A 112 -14.44 -3.15 3.56
C MET A 112 -15.23 -1.93 4.07
N THR A 113 -16.43 -2.14 4.60
CA THR A 113 -17.24 -1.07 5.22
C THR A 113 -16.50 -0.40 6.38
N ALA A 114 -15.87 -1.17 7.27
CA ALA A 114 -15.15 -0.63 8.40
C ALA A 114 -13.89 0.17 8.03
N LEU A 115 -13.33 -0.03 6.83
CA LEU A 115 -12.24 0.79 6.30
C LEU A 115 -12.77 2.07 5.63
N GLU A 116 -13.86 1.97 4.87
CA GLU A 116 -14.51 3.15 4.26
C GLU A 116 -15.06 4.11 5.33
N ASP A 117 -15.82 3.60 6.31
CA ASP A 117 -16.28 4.35 7.50
C ASP A 117 -15.12 5.03 8.27
N ALA A 118 -13.90 4.51 8.15
CA ALA A 118 -12.69 5.00 8.81
C ALA A 118 -11.88 5.99 7.98
N GLY A 119 -12.41 6.45 6.84
CA GLY A 119 -11.75 7.42 5.97
C GLY A 119 -10.58 6.83 5.17
N ILE A 120 -10.67 5.57 4.77
CA ILE A 120 -9.76 4.97 3.79
C ILE A 120 -10.37 5.08 2.40
N ASP A 121 -9.66 5.71 1.47
CA ASP A 121 -10.14 5.94 0.10
C ASP A 121 -9.86 4.77 -0.85
N ALA A 122 -8.88 3.92 -0.56
CA ALA A 122 -8.60 2.71 -1.33
C ALA A 122 -7.79 1.67 -0.54
N VAL A 123 -7.88 0.41 -0.95
CA VAL A 123 -7.04 -0.69 -0.47
C VAL A 123 -6.29 -1.35 -1.62
N THR A 124 -5.07 -1.83 -1.36
CA THR A 124 -4.44 -2.84 -2.23
C THR A 124 -4.63 -4.23 -1.63
N ILE A 125 -4.95 -5.20 -2.49
CA ILE A 125 -4.89 -6.64 -2.19
C ILE A 125 -3.83 -7.36 -3.04
N ALA A 126 -2.98 -6.63 -3.76
CA ALA A 126 -1.78 -7.19 -4.36
C ALA A 126 -0.80 -7.58 -3.26
N ASN A 127 -1.01 -8.74 -2.66
CA ASN A 127 -0.19 -9.34 -1.63
C ASN A 127 -0.29 -10.87 -1.67
N ASN A 128 0.52 -11.56 -0.88
CA ASN A 128 0.52 -13.03 -0.80
C ASN A 128 -0.73 -13.63 -0.13
N HIS A 129 -1.73 -12.82 0.24
CA HIS A 129 -2.98 -13.23 0.90
C HIS A 129 -4.25 -12.96 0.08
N GLY A 130 -4.20 -12.10 -0.94
CA GLY A 130 -5.34 -11.71 -1.79
C GLY A 130 -6.01 -12.85 -2.60
N MET A 131 -5.43 -14.05 -2.63
CA MET A 131 -6.01 -15.24 -3.28
C MET A 131 -6.02 -16.49 -2.37
N ASP A 132 -6.01 -16.30 -1.06
CA ASP A 132 -6.02 -17.39 -0.06
C ASP A 132 -7.23 -18.34 -0.17
N TYR A 133 -8.30 -17.90 -0.82
CA TYR A 133 -9.54 -18.65 -1.06
C TYR A 133 -9.80 -18.90 -2.56
N GLY A 134 -8.76 -18.79 -3.39
CA GLY A 134 -8.80 -19.02 -4.84
C GLY A 134 -9.47 -17.88 -5.62
N ALA A 135 -9.75 -18.13 -6.90
CA ALA A 135 -10.34 -17.14 -7.80
C ALA A 135 -11.72 -16.64 -7.31
N SER A 136 -12.61 -17.52 -6.85
CA SER A 136 -13.90 -17.11 -6.31
C SER A 136 -13.79 -16.32 -4.99
N GLY A 137 -12.77 -16.58 -4.17
CA GLY A 137 -12.48 -15.73 -3.00
C GLY A 137 -11.96 -14.34 -3.38
N LEU A 138 -11.27 -14.22 -4.51
CA LEU A 138 -10.87 -12.93 -5.08
C LEU A 138 -12.08 -12.20 -5.69
N GLU A 139 -12.93 -12.88 -6.45
CA GLU A 139 -14.19 -12.35 -6.99
C GLU A 139 -15.08 -11.79 -5.87
N ASP A 140 -15.26 -12.54 -4.77
CA ASP A 140 -15.95 -12.08 -3.55
C ASP A 140 -15.30 -10.81 -2.96
N THR A 141 -13.96 -10.74 -2.94
CA THR A 141 -13.20 -9.60 -2.38
C THR A 141 -13.40 -8.33 -3.21
N LEU A 142 -13.34 -8.45 -4.55
CA LEU A 142 -13.59 -7.36 -5.48
C LEU A 142 -15.05 -6.89 -5.42
N ALA A 143 -15.99 -7.82 -5.28
CA ALA A 143 -17.41 -7.52 -5.10
C ALA A 143 -17.68 -6.78 -3.77
N ALA A 144 -17.07 -7.21 -2.67
CA ALA A 144 -17.22 -6.57 -1.36
C ALA A 144 -16.68 -5.14 -1.34
N GLY A 145 -15.52 -4.88 -1.98
CA GLY A 145 -15.01 -3.52 -2.14
C GLY A 145 -15.96 -2.63 -2.93
N LYS A 146 -16.49 -3.14 -4.05
CA LYS A 146 -17.49 -2.43 -4.87
C LYS A 146 -18.80 -2.16 -4.13
N GLU A 147 -19.27 -3.08 -3.28
CA GLU A 147 -20.47 -2.90 -2.46
C GLU A 147 -20.27 -1.84 -1.37
N ALA A 148 -19.10 -1.81 -0.74
CA ALA A 148 -18.71 -0.80 0.25
C ALA A 148 -18.39 0.58 -0.37
N GLY A 149 -18.20 0.67 -1.70
CA GLY A 149 -17.73 1.89 -2.35
C GLY A 149 -16.23 2.13 -2.22
N LEU A 150 -15.46 1.12 -1.78
CA LEU A 150 -14.03 1.16 -1.51
C LEU A 150 -13.23 0.54 -2.69
N PRO A 151 -12.51 1.33 -3.50
CA PRO A 151 -11.61 0.86 -4.54
C PRO A 151 -10.60 -0.19 -4.05
N VAL A 152 -10.53 -1.30 -4.79
CA VAL A 152 -9.58 -2.40 -4.55
C VAL A 152 -8.57 -2.42 -5.69
N LEU A 153 -7.27 -2.34 -5.35
CA LEU A 153 -6.17 -2.20 -6.29
C LEU A 153 -5.27 -3.43 -6.33
N GLY A 154 -4.61 -3.61 -7.48
CA GLY A 154 -3.59 -4.63 -7.66
C GLY A 154 -4.11 -6.05 -7.90
N ALA A 155 -5.40 -6.20 -8.15
CA ALA A 155 -6.03 -7.44 -8.56
C ALA A 155 -7.29 -7.15 -9.41
N GLY A 156 -7.69 -8.09 -10.26
CA GLY A 156 -8.82 -7.89 -11.18
C GLY A 156 -9.22 -9.15 -11.93
N ASP A 157 -10.22 -9.01 -12.80
CA ASP A 157 -10.78 -10.10 -13.62
C ASP A 157 -9.80 -10.55 -14.72
N ASP A 158 -8.91 -9.65 -15.14
CA ASP A 158 -7.77 -9.92 -16.03
C ASP A 158 -6.52 -9.08 -15.68
N VAL A 159 -5.49 -9.15 -16.53
CA VAL A 159 -4.22 -8.42 -16.33
C VAL A 159 -4.30 -6.92 -16.56
N GLU A 160 -5.26 -6.42 -17.35
CA GLU A 160 -5.46 -4.98 -17.51
C GLU A 160 -6.16 -4.40 -16.28
N ASP A 161 -7.18 -5.09 -15.77
CA ASP A 161 -7.86 -4.71 -14.52
C ASP A 161 -6.91 -4.80 -13.32
N ALA A 162 -6.12 -5.87 -13.19
CA ALA A 162 -5.21 -6.04 -12.06
C ALA A 162 -4.13 -4.94 -11.97
N PHE A 163 -3.66 -4.44 -13.12
CA PHE A 163 -2.70 -3.33 -13.19
C PHE A 163 -3.36 -1.95 -13.33
N ALA A 164 -4.70 -1.86 -13.31
CA ALA A 164 -5.40 -0.60 -13.51
C ALA A 164 -5.06 0.40 -12.38
N PRO A 165 -4.56 1.61 -12.69
CA PRO A 165 -4.31 2.62 -11.67
C PRO A 165 -5.60 3.22 -11.13
N LEU A 166 -5.65 3.45 -9.82
CA LEU A 166 -6.59 4.42 -9.26
C LEU A 166 -6.17 5.82 -9.73
N ARG A 167 -7.03 6.49 -10.50
CA ARG A 167 -6.80 7.88 -10.94
C ARG A 167 -7.75 8.82 -10.21
N VAL A 168 -7.19 9.69 -9.38
CA VAL A 168 -7.92 10.67 -8.54
C VAL A 168 -7.26 12.04 -8.61
N GLU A 169 -8.00 13.10 -8.26
CA GLU A 169 -7.49 14.48 -8.32
C GLU A 169 -7.70 15.23 -6.99
N PRO A 170 -7.15 14.73 -5.87
CA PRO A 170 -7.26 15.39 -4.56
C PRO A 170 -6.76 16.82 -4.63
N LYS A 171 -7.59 17.79 -4.22
CA LYS A 171 -7.34 19.25 -4.34
C LYS A 171 -6.93 19.73 -5.75
N GLY A 172 -7.24 18.95 -6.79
CA GLY A 172 -6.83 19.22 -8.17
C GLY A 172 -5.41 18.76 -8.54
N VAL A 173 -4.71 18.03 -7.66
CA VAL A 173 -3.43 17.39 -7.97
C VAL A 173 -3.70 16.02 -8.62
N PRO A 174 -3.32 15.78 -9.89
CA PRO A 174 -3.61 14.52 -10.56
C PRO A 174 -2.71 13.40 -10.03
N VAL A 175 -3.26 12.49 -9.23
CA VAL A 175 -2.55 11.35 -8.65
C VAL A 175 -2.96 10.05 -9.35
N SER A 176 -2.00 9.14 -9.53
CA SER A 176 -2.26 7.76 -9.96
C SER A 176 -1.63 6.77 -8.99
N VAL A 177 -2.39 5.82 -8.46
CA VAL A 177 -1.88 4.75 -7.58
C VAL A 177 -1.91 3.41 -8.32
N ILE A 178 -0.75 2.82 -8.55
CA ILE A 178 -0.58 1.47 -9.10
C ILE A 178 -0.15 0.54 -7.95
N ALA A 179 -0.75 -0.64 -7.84
CA ALA A 179 -0.38 -1.62 -6.82
C ALA A 179 0.05 -2.96 -7.43
N ALA A 180 1.07 -3.59 -6.86
CA ALA A 180 1.58 -4.89 -7.32
C ALA A 180 2.33 -5.67 -6.22
N THR A 181 2.41 -7.00 -6.36
CA THR A 181 3.16 -7.87 -5.43
C THR A 181 4.36 -8.54 -6.11
N ASP A 182 5.52 -8.48 -5.46
CA ASP A 182 6.69 -9.31 -5.80
C ASP A 182 6.67 -10.64 -5.03
N VAL A 183 5.82 -10.74 -3.99
CA VAL A 183 5.66 -11.91 -3.12
C VAL A 183 4.48 -12.76 -3.58
N ILE A 184 4.76 -13.63 -4.55
CA ILE A 184 3.90 -14.77 -4.87
C ILE A 184 4.78 -16.01 -4.87
N ASP A 185 4.44 -17.02 -4.06
CA ASP A 185 5.21 -18.27 -3.99
C ASP A 185 5.22 -18.98 -5.35
N SER A 186 6.34 -19.60 -5.70
CA SER A 186 6.54 -20.25 -7.00
C SER A 186 5.53 -21.37 -7.28
N SER A 187 5.01 -22.04 -6.24
CA SER A 187 3.99 -23.09 -6.35
C SER A 187 2.62 -22.58 -6.77
N VAL A 188 2.28 -21.33 -6.43
CA VAL A 188 0.98 -20.70 -6.76
C VAL A 188 1.08 -19.59 -7.80
N GLN A 189 2.28 -19.15 -8.20
CA GLN A 189 2.49 -18.03 -9.12
C GLN A 189 1.65 -18.12 -10.40
N THR A 190 1.69 -19.24 -11.12
CA THR A 190 0.90 -19.45 -12.34
C THR A 190 -0.62 -19.43 -12.07
N ALA A 191 -1.05 -19.87 -10.89
CA ALA A 191 -2.45 -19.85 -10.48
C ALA A 191 -2.91 -18.45 -10.08
N TRP A 192 -2.05 -17.63 -9.48
CA TRP A 192 -2.43 -16.37 -8.84
C TRP A 192 -2.09 -15.08 -9.62
N THR A 193 -1.10 -15.08 -10.50
CA THR A 193 -0.83 -13.90 -11.35
C THR A 193 -1.92 -13.73 -12.40
N ALA A 194 -2.52 -12.54 -12.51
CA ALA A 194 -3.53 -12.24 -13.52
C ALA A 194 -3.01 -12.45 -14.96
N THR A 195 -3.88 -12.86 -15.88
CA THR A 195 -3.58 -12.92 -17.32
C THR A 195 -4.72 -12.32 -18.13
N ALA A 196 -4.54 -12.11 -19.43
CA ALA A 196 -5.58 -11.59 -20.33
C ALA A 196 -6.87 -12.45 -20.44
N THR A 197 -6.95 -13.59 -19.73
CA THR A 197 -8.12 -14.48 -19.73
C THR A 197 -8.35 -15.14 -18.36
N LYS A 198 -7.80 -14.59 -17.28
CA LYS A 198 -7.86 -15.21 -15.95
C LYS A 198 -7.68 -14.17 -14.83
N PRO A 199 -8.57 -14.16 -13.82
CA PRO A 199 -8.43 -13.27 -12.67
C PRO A 199 -7.16 -13.54 -11.88
N GLY A 200 -6.70 -12.52 -11.16
CA GLY A 200 -5.58 -12.66 -10.25
C GLY A 200 -4.97 -11.33 -9.81
N LEU A 201 -3.76 -11.44 -9.27
CA LEU A 201 -2.97 -10.33 -8.74
C LEU A 201 -2.03 -9.74 -9.80
N ALA A 202 -1.82 -8.43 -9.77
CA ALA A 202 -0.74 -7.76 -10.45
C ALA A 202 0.61 -8.17 -9.83
N SER A 203 1.46 -8.81 -10.61
CA SER A 203 2.77 -9.26 -10.13
C SER A 203 3.90 -8.35 -10.60
N ALA A 204 4.64 -7.77 -9.66
CA ALA A 204 5.84 -6.97 -9.93
C ALA A 204 6.99 -7.80 -10.55
N LYS A 205 6.82 -9.13 -10.65
CA LYS A 205 7.68 -10.01 -11.44
C LYS A 205 7.53 -9.80 -12.95
N ASP A 206 6.38 -9.30 -13.43
CA ASP A 206 6.29 -8.64 -14.74
C ASP A 206 6.69 -7.16 -14.58
N GLU A 207 7.97 -6.98 -14.31
CA GLU A 207 8.60 -5.68 -14.11
C GLU A 207 8.45 -4.79 -15.36
N LYS A 208 8.47 -5.38 -16.56
CA LYS A 208 8.31 -4.63 -17.82
C LYS A 208 6.91 -4.04 -17.93
N ARG A 209 5.87 -4.79 -17.54
CA ARG A 209 4.49 -4.28 -17.43
C ARG A 209 4.42 -3.13 -16.44
N LEU A 210 4.87 -3.35 -15.20
CA LEU A 210 4.82 -2.34 -14.13
C LEU A 210 5.53 -1.03 -14.52
N LEU A 211 6.78 -1.12 -15.00
CA LEU A 211 7.55 0.05 -15.40
C LEU A 211 6.96 0.79 -16.62
N ARG A 212 6.27 0.09 -17.53
CA ARG A 212 5.58 0.71 -18.66
C ARG A 212 4.36 1.50 -18.20
N ASP A 213 3.58 0.94 -17.29
CA ASP A 213 2.35 1.57 -16.81
C ASP A 213 2.68 2.79 -15.93
N VAL A 214 3.74 2.72 -15.11
CA VAL A 214 4.29 3.88 -14.37
C VAL A 214 4.72 5.00 -15.33
N ARG A 215 5.50 4.69 -16.38
CA ARG A 215 5.87 5.69 -17.40
C ARG A 215 4.66 6.30 -18.08
N THR A 216 3.64 5.49 -18.39
CA THR A 216 2.42 5.95 -19.07
C THR A 216 1.66 6.98 -18.22
N GLU A 217 1.53 6.74 -16.92
CA GLU A 217 0.87 7.69 -16.01
C GLU A 217 1.72 8.95 -15.76
N ALA A 218 3.06 8.81 -15.68
CA ALA A 218 3.98 9.94 -15.52
C ALA A 218 4.02 10.83 -16.77
N GLU A 219 4.07 10.25 -17.98
CA GLU A 219 3.98 10.95 -19.26
C GLU A 219 2.62 11.65 -19.46
N ALA A 220 1.56 11.14 -18.81
CA ALA A 220 0.26 11.80 -18.72
C ALA A 220 0.20 12.96 -17.70
N GLY A 221 1.34 13.32 -17.08
CA GLY A 221 1.45 14.44 -16.14
C GLY A 221 0.88 14.16 -14.76
N ARG A 222 0.83 12.90 -14.33
CA ARG A 222 0.27 12.48 -13.05
C ARG A 222 1.36 12.18 -12.02
N VAL A 223 1.09 12.49 -10.75
CA VAL A 223 1.91 12.09 -9.60
C VAL A 223 1.71 10.59 -9.37
N VAL A 224 2.67 9.78 -9.82
CA VAL A 224 2.54 8.31 -9.74
C VAL A 224 3.03 7.79 -8.39
N VAL A 225 2.14 7.11 -7.68
CA VAL A 225 2.42 6.34 -6.46
C VAL A 225 2.41 4.86 -6.82
N VAL A 226 3.42 4.12 -6.35
CA VAL A 226 3.52 2.67 -6.56
C VAL A 226 3.51 1.96 -5.22
N PHE A 227 2.45 1.20 -4.93
CA PHE A 227 2.28 0.45 -3.69
C PHE A 227 2.71 -1.01 -3.90
N LEU A 228 3.78 -1.43 -3.23
CA LEU A 228 4.42 -2.73 -3.42
C LEU A 228 4.39 -3.62 -2.18
N HIS A 229 3.89 -4.83 -2.36
CA HIS A 229 4.01 -5.89 -1.37
C HIS A 229 5.23 -6.76 -1.72
N TRP A 230 6.33 -6.57 -0.98
CA TRP A 230 7.68 -6.97 -1.40
C TRP A 230 8.68 -7.16 -0.25
N GLY A 231 9.86 -7.69 -0.55
CA GLY A 231 10.94 -7.85 0.43
C GLY A 231 10.95 -9.21 1.10
N THR A 232 11.18 -9.26 2.41
CA THR A 232 11.28 -10.51 3.18
C THR A 232 10.80 -10.28 4.60
N GLU A 233 9.88 -11.13 5.08
CA GLU A 233 9.34 -11.07 6.44
C GLU A 233 10.42 -10.85 7.51
N ARG A 234 10.20 -9.86 8.39
CA ARG A 234 11.01 -9.52 9.57
C ARG A 234 12.44 -9.06 9.28
N VAL A 235 12.80 -8.83 8.01
CA VAL A 235 14.09 -8.23 7.63
C VAL A 235 13.95 -6.72 7.58
N GLN A 236 14.55 -6.00 8.53
CA GLN A 236 14.43 -4.53 8.62
C GLN A 236 15.21 -3.76 7.54
N CYS A 237 16.21 -4.38 6.90
CA CYS A 237 16.94 -3.75 5.81
C CYS A 237 16.39 -4.18 4.45
N PRO A 238 16.21 -3.27 3.48
CA PRO A 238 15.68 -3.62 2.18
C PRO A 238 16.57 -4.66 1.48
N THR A 239 15.95 -5.54 0.69
CA THR A 239 16.70 -6.50 -0.14
C THR A 239 17.36 -5.82 -1.34
N SER A 240 18.25 -6.53 -2.04
CA SER A 240 18.79 -6.06 -3.32
C SER A 240 17.68 -5.86 -4.36
N ARG A 241 16.71 -6.77 -4.41
CA ARG A 241 15.52 -6.73 -5.28
C ARG A 241 14.65 -5.50 -5.01
N GLN A 242 14.38 -5.18 -3.75
CA GLN A 242 13.65 -3.96 -3.39
C GLN A 242 14.41 -2.71 -3.86
N ARG A 243 15.73 -2.63 -3.63
CA ARG A 243 16.54 -1.47 -4.07
C ARG A 243 16.63 -1.31 -5.57
N SER A 244 16.78 -2.40 -6.35
CA SER A 244 16.84 -2.30 -7.81
C SER A 244 15.50 -1.82 -8.36
N LEU A 245 14.40 -2.50 -7.99
CA LEU A 245 13.07 -2.16 -8.46
C LEU A 245 12.65 -0.74 -8.05
N ALA A 246 13.05 -0.26 -6.85
CA ALA A 246 12.86 1.14 -6.45
C ALA A 246 13.57 2.13 -7.40
N ALA A 247 14.80 1.83 -7.83
CA ALA A 247 15.55 2.65 -8.78
C ALA A 247 14.96 2.61 -10.19
N ASP A 248 14.53 1.42 -10.65
CA ASP A 248 13.89 1.24 -11.96
C ASP A 248 12.55 2.01 -12.01
N LEU A 249 11.78 2.01 -10.92
CA LEU A 249 10.53 2.77 -10.77
C LEU A 249 10.77 4.29 -10.69
N ALA A 250 11.83 4.72 -10.03
CA ALA A 250 12.25 6.12 -10.01
C ALA A 250 12.62 6.62 -11.42
N GLU A 251 13.39 5.83 -12.18
CA GLU A 251 13.69 6.12 -13.60
C GLU A 251 12.43 6.09 -14.48
N ALA A 252 11.44 5.26 -14.14
CA ALA A 252 10.14 5.23 -14.81
C ALA A 252 9.23 6.43 -14.49
N GLY A 253 9.58 7.30 -13.53
CA GLY A 253 8.81 8.49 -13.17
C GLY A 253 7.87 8.32 -11.97
N ALA A 254 8.05 7.29 -11.13
CA ALA A 254 7.34 7.22 -9.86
C ALA A 254 7.73 8.40 -8.95
N ALA A 255 6.74 9.09 -8.38
CA ALA A 255 6.97 10.15 -7.38
C ALA A 255 7.11 9.57 -5.97
N VAL A 256 6.34 8.52 -5.66
CA VAL A 256 6.35 7.82 -4.37
C VAL A 256 6.32 6.30 -4.59
N VAL A 257 7.13 5.56 -3.85
CA VAL A 257 7.06 4.10 -3.74
C VAL A 257 6.82 3.73 -2.27
N VAL A 258 5.75 2.98 -2.01
CA VAL A 258 5.33 2.57 -0.66
C VAL A 258 5.37 1.06 -0.54
N GLY A 259 6.01 0.54 0.50
CA GLY A 259 6.22 -0.88 0.73
C GLY A 259 5.43 -1.47 1.91
N SER A 260 5.00 -2.71 1.76
CA SER A 260 4.34 -3.54 2.79
C SER A 260 5.05 -4.90 2.93
N HIS A 261 4.38 -5.96 3.44
CA HIS A 261 4.88 -7.36 3.57
C HIS A 261 5.96 -7.64 4.62
N ALA A 262 6.93 -6.74 4.79
CA ALA A 262 8.06 -7.00 5.69
C ALA A 262 7.62 -7.24 7.16
N HIS A 263 6.38 -6.86 7.53
CA HIS A 263 5.81 -6.93 8.88
C HIS A 263 6.65 -6.25 9.98
N VAL A 264 7.64 -5.45 9.58
CA VAL A 264 8.49 -4.60 10.40
C VAL A 264 8.79 -3.32 9.61
N LEU A 265 9.06 -2.22 10.31
CA LEU A 265 9.51 -0.99 9.67
C LEU A 265 10.86 -1.20 8.97
N GLN A 266 10.92 -0.77 7.71
CA GLN A 266 12.13 -0.60 6.92
C GLN A 266 12.38 0.91 6.67
N PRO A 267 13.58 1.33 6.25
CA PRO A 267 13.89 2.74 5.99
C PRO A 267 12.94 3.44 5.02
N THR A 268 12.78 4.74 5.21
CA THR A 268 12.24 5.67 4.22
C THR A 268 13.34 6.63 3.79
N GLY A 269 13.42 6.97 2.50
CA GLY A 269 14.41 7.89 1.95
C GLY A 269 14.26 8.11 0.45
N GLU A 270 15.14 8.91 -0.14
CA GLU A 270 15.03 9.31 -1.56
C GLU A 270 15.86 8.41 -2.48
N VAL A 271 15.33 8.13 -3.67
CA VAL A 271 16.03 7.52 -4.80
C VAL A 271 15.84 8.45 -6.00
N GLY A 272 16.85 9.28 -6.30
CA GLY A 272 16.66 10.40 -7.21
C GLY A 272 15.69 11.42 -6.61
N SER A 273 14.62 11.77 -7.32
CA SER A 273 13.51 12.60 -6.83
C SER A 273 12.34 11.80 -6.23
N THR A 274 12.44 10.46 -6.20
CA THR A 274 11.37 9.58 -5.74
C THR A 274 11.49 9.31 -4.25
N LEU A 275 10.41 9.54 -3.49
CA LEU A 275 10.32 9.13 -2.09
C LEU A 275 10.04 7.62 -2.01
N VAL A 276 10.90 6.86 -1.34
CA VAL A 276 10.78 5.40 -1.20
C VAL A 276 10.68 5.03 0.27
N ALA A 277 9.50 4.57 0.69
CA ALA A 277 9.27 3.96 1.99
C ALA A 277 9.28 2.43 1.83
N TYR A 278 10.39 1.77 2.14
CA TYR A 278 10.59 0.36 1.74
C TYR A 278 9.65 -0.63 2.44
N GLY A 279 9.12 -0.29 3.61
CA GLY A 279 8.25 -1.17 4.40
C GLY A 279 7.65 -0.43 5.58
N LEU A 280 6.34 -0.22 5.57
CA LEU A 280 5.59 0.44 6.65
C LEU A 280 5.22 -0.50 7.82
N GLY A 281 5.65 -1.76 7.75
CA GLY A 281 5.40 -2.78 8.77
C GLY A 281 3.93 -3.20 8.86
N ASN A 282 3.52 -3.72 10.01
CA ASN A 282 2.12 -3.97 10.33
C ASN A 282 1.41 -2.67 10.71
N PHE A 283 0.08 -2.57 10.56
CA PHE A 283 -0.73 -1.44 11.06
C PHE A 283 -1.87 -1.92 11.97
N HIS A 284 -2.93 -2.51 11.41
CA HIS A 284 -3.98 -3.18 12.18
C HIS A 284 -3.73 -4.69 12.11
N PHE A 285 -3.08 -5.25 13.14
CA PHE A 285 -2.48 -6.60 13.06
C PHE A 285 -2.28 -7.23 14.45
N TYR A 286 -2.12 -8.56 14.53
CA TYR A 286 -1.94 -9.25 15.81
C TYR A 286 -0.71 -8.79 16.63
N ALA A 287 -0.96 -8.17 17.78
CA ALA A 287 0.06 -7.88 18.79
C ALA A 287 0.33 -9.09 19.69
N LYS A 288 1.22 -10.00 19.26
CA LYS A 288 1.66 -11.15 20.09
C LYS A 288 2.75 -10.74 21.10
N PRO A 289 2.68 -11.18 22.38
CA PRO A 289 3.73 -10.93 23.36
C PRO A 289 5.13 -11.34 22.84
N GLY A 290 6.10 -10.46 23.01
CA GLY A 290 7.49 -10.67 22.54
C GLY A 290 7.79 -10.20 21.11
N ASN A 291 6.79 -9.95 20.26
CA ASN A 291 7.01 -9.43 18.90
C ASN A 291 7.13 -7.89 18.89
N THR A 292 8.17 -7.33 19.50
CA THR A 292 8.32 -5.86 19.61
C THR A 292 8.49 -5.18 18.25
N LEU A 293 9.30 -5.75 17.35
CA LEU A 293 9.54 -5.16 16.02
C LEU A 293 8.27 -5.12 15.17
N GLY A 294 7.46 -6.19 15.19
CA GLY A 294 6.20 -6.23 14.46
C GLY A 294 5.06 -5.43 15.09
N THR A 295 5.28 -4.80 16.26
CA THR A 295 4.36 -3.80 16.82
C THR A 295 4.79 -2.36 16.55
N GLN A 296 5.98 -2.11 15.97
CA GLN A 296 6.38 -0.77 15.55
C GLN A 296 5.64 -0.40 14.26
N THR A 297 4.94 0.73 14.26
CA THR A 297 4.09 1.15 13.14
C THR A 297 3.96 2.68 13.08
N GLY A 298 3.14 3.19 12.18
CA GLY A 298 2.86 4.60 11.98
C GLY A 298 2.16 4.86 10.65
N VAL A 299 1.87 6.13 10.40
CA VAL A 299 1.33 6.62 9.13
C VAL A 299 2.38 7.50 8.46
N LEU A 300 2.66 7.26 7.18
CA LEU A 300 3.45 8.14 6.34
C LEU A 300 2.50 9.08 5.61
N THR A 301 2.60 10.38 5.88
CA THR A 301 1.93 11.41 5.07
C THR A 301 2.93 12.05 4.11
N VAL A 302 2.51 12.29 2.87
CA VAL A 302 3.33 12.88 1.80
C VAL A 302 2.57 14.04 1.17
N GLU A 303 3.14 15.24 1.22
CA GLU A 303 2.60 16.40 0.51
C GLU A 303 3.09 16.38 -0.95
N VAL A 304 2.16 16.49 -1.90
CA VAL A 304 2.43 16.45 -3.34
C VAL A 304 1.80 17.64 -4.07
N SER A 305 2.41 18.07 -5.16
CA SER A 305 1.80 18.95 -6.18
C SER A 305 1.96 18.33 -7.57
N HIS A 306 1.53 19.06 -8.62
CA HIS A 306 1.82 18.71 -10.01
C HIS A 306 3.32 18.49 -10.34
N ASP A 307 4.26 19.07 -9.57
CA ASP A 307 5.70 18.83 -9.76
C ASP A 307 6.23 17.58 -9.02
N GLY A 308 5.35 16.82 -8.34
CA GLY A 308 5.71 15.72 -7.46
C GLY A 308 5.79 16.11 -5.97
N VAL A 309 6.64 15.40 -5.22
CA VAL A 309 6.72 15.49 -3.75
C VAL A 309 7.26 16.84 -3.28
N LYS A 310 6.61 17.43 -2.27
CA LYS A 310 7.02 18.68 -1.59
C LYS A 310 7.55 18.44 -0.18
N GLY A 311 7.08 17.38 0.48
CA GLY A 311 7.55 16.98 1.80
C GLY A 311 6.93 15.65 2.24
N SER A 312 7.43 15.11 3.35
CA SER A 312 6.80 13.96 4.01
C SER A 312 6.98 14.05 5.52
N GLN A 313 6.06 13.41 6.25
CA GLN A 313 6.06 13.34 7.70
C GLN A 313 5.68 11.92 8.14
N TRP A 314 6.42 11.43 9.14
CA TRP A 314 6.16 10.17 9.81
C TRP A 314 5.40 10.40 11.12
N HIS A 315 4.23 9.78 11.25
CA HIS A 315 3.39 9.83 12.44
C HIS A 315 3.51 8.49 13.18
N PRO A 316 4.39 8.39 14.20
CA PRO A 316 4.71 7.11 14.82
C PRO A 316 3.56 6.57 15.66
N ALA A 317 3.35 5.26 15.61
CA ALA A 317 2.35 4.55 16.37
C ALA A 317 2.91 3.21 16.90
N VAL A 318 2.14 2.53 17.75
CA VAL A 318 2.48 1.19 18.26
C VAL A 318 1.23 0.33 18.33
N ILE A 319 1.33 -0.92 17.88
CA ILE A 319 0.20 -1.84 17.90
C ILE A 319 -0.03 -2.36 19.32
N ARG A 320 -1.21 -2.09 19.88
CA ARG A 320 -1.67 -2.58 21.19
C ARG A 320 -2.99 -3.33 21.00
N ASN A 321 -3.03 -4.60 21.39
CA ASN A 321 -4.25 -5.45 21.29
C ASN A 321 -4.89 -5.48 19.88
N GLY A 322 -4.09 -5.45 18.82
CA GLY A 322 -4.58 -5.38 17.43
C GLY A 322 -4.60 -3.97 16.82
N LYS A 323 -4.60 -2.93 17.66
CA LYS A 323 -4.89 -1.55 17.29
C LYS A 323 -3.63 -0.70 17.14
N PRO A 324 -3.42 0.04 16.03
CA PRO A 324 -2.34 1.01 15.93
C PRO A 324 -2.69 2.27 16.73
N GLU A 325 -2.02 2.47 17.86
CA GLU A 325 -2.22 3.66 18.71
C GLU A 325 -1.12 4.69 18.47
N LEU A 326 -1.49 5.95 18.19
CA LEU A 326 -0.55 7.05 17.97
C LEU A 326 0.32 7.29 19.21
N LEU A 327 1.60 7.59 18.97
CA LEU A 327 2.49 8.05 20.03
C LEU A 327 2.38 9.57 20.18
N THR A 328 1.68 9.99 21.23
CA THR A 328 1.71 11.37 21.71
C THR A 328 2.77 11.51 22.81
N GLY A 329 3.59 12.56 22.73
CA GLY A 329 4.73 12.77 23.65
C GLY A 329 5.78 11.66 23.61
N GLY A 330 6.65 11.61 24.63
CA GLY A 330 7.77 10.65 24.77
C GLY A 330 7.36 9.19 25.06
N SER A 331 6.28 8.73 24.43
CA SER A 331 5.67 7.42 24.65
C SER A 331 6.51 6.28 24.06
N ALA A 332 6.72 5.23 24.84
CA ALA A 332 7.58 4.11 24.45
C ALA A 332 6.91 3.08 23.50
N GLY A 333 7.69 2.57 22.54
CA GLY A 333 7.42 1.30 21.84
C GLY A 333 7.36 1.35 20.32
N GLY A 334 7.06 2.51 19.73
CA GLY A 334 7.16 2.73 18.27
C GLY A 334 8.58 3.11 17.85
N ARG A 335 8.70 3.76 16.69
CA ARG A 335 9.96 4.28 16.13
C ARG A 335 9.78 5.75 15.74
N SER A 336 10.52 6.65 16.36
CA SER A 336 10.48 8.09 16.04
C SER A 336 10.99 8.39 14.62
N PRO A 337 10.76 9.59 14.06
CA PRO A 337 11.37 9.99 12.79
C PRO A 337 12.89 9.86 12.77
N ASP A 338 13.56 10.27 13.85
CA ASP A 338 15.02 10.13 14.00
C ASP A 338 15.43 8.65 14.02
N GLU A 339 14.75 7.80 14.79
CA GLU A 339 15.04 6.37 14.84
C GLU A 339 14.77 5.65 13.51
N LEU A 340 13.89 6.17 12.66
CA LEU A 340 13.64 5.68 11.30
C LEU A 340 14.74 6.12 10.32
N ALA A 341 15.23 7.36 10.44
CA ALA A 341 16.41 7.82 9.71
C ALA A 341 17.68 7.04 10.13
N ASP A 342 17.82 6.73 11.42
CA ASP A 342 18.91 5.91 11.97
C ASP A 342 18.90 4.48 11.43
N LEU A 343 17.72 3.89 11.26
CA LEU A 343 17.57 2.58 10.61
C LEU A 343 18.10 2.62 9.17
N GLY A 344 17.83 3.70 8.43
CA GLY A 344 18.39 3.93 7.10
C GLY A 344 19.92 3.94 7.10
N ARG A 345 20.54 4.67 8.03
CA ARG A 345 22.01 4.74 8.14
C ARG A 345 22.65 3.41 8.56
N GLN A 346 21.98 2.63 9.41
CA GLN A 346 22.42 1.28 9.79
C GLN A 346 22.39 0.33 8.57
N CYS A 347 21.28 0.29 7.84
CA CYS A 347 21.17 -0.54 6.64
C CYS A 347 22.13 -0.12 5.51
N ALA A 348 22.38 1.19 5.32
CA ALA A 348 23.33 1.68 4.33
C ALA A 348 24.80 1.35 4.67
N SER A 349 25.15 1.26 5.96
CA SER A 349 26.50 0.90 6.41
C SER A 349 26.74 -0.63 6.49
N GLY A 350 25.72 -1.45 6.19
CA GLY A 350 25.78 -2.91 6.32
C GLY A 350 25.76 -3.39 7.78
N ALA A 351 25.45 -2.52 8.73
CA ALA A 351 25.25 -2.89 10.13
C ALA A 351 23.90 -3.61 10.29
N THR A 352 23.88 -4.71 11.06
CA THR A 352 22.62 -5.33 11.48
C THR A 352 21.87 -4.36 12.39
N PRO A 353 20.63 -3.96 12.07
CA PRO A 353 19.91 -3.04 12.93
C PRO A 353 19.65 -3.62 14.32
N SER A 354 19.85 -2.80 15.35
CA SER A 354 19.40 -3.16 16.70
C SER A 354 17.90 -2.97 16.81
N ALA A 355 17.24 -3.84 17.58
CA ALA A 355 15.92 -3.52 18.11
C ALA A 355 15.98 -2.20 18.89
N ALA A 356 14.90 -1.41 18.82
CA ALA A 356 14.83 -0.11 19.47
C ALA A 356 15.10 -0.23 20.98
N PRO A 357 15.80 0.76 21.59
CA PRO A 357 16.07 0.73 23.01
C PRO A 357 14.75 0.67 23.80
N LYS A 358 14.69 -0.21 24.80
CA LYS A 358 13.61 -0.13 25.79
C LYS A 358 13.72 1.25 26.46
N ALA A 359 12.63 2.01 26.47
CA ALA A 359 12.59 3.27 27.19
C ALA A 359 13.04 3.03 28.65
N PRO A 360 13.83 3.95 29.24
CA PRO A 360 14.25 3.80 30.62
C PRO A 360 13.01 3.75 31.51
N VAL A 361 12.93 2.73 32.36
CA VAL A 361 11.96 2.72 33.46
C VAL A 361 12.31 3.94 34.31
N GLY A 362 11.38 4.90 34.40
CA GLY A 362 11.57 6.09 35.21
C GLY A 362 11.87 5.67 36.65
N GLY A 363 13.07 6.00 37.13
CA GLY A 363 13.42 5.82 38.53
C GLY A 363 12.52 6.72 39.36
N ASP A 364 11.80 6.13 40.31
CA ASP A 364 10.95 6.86 41.22
C ASP A 364 11.81 7.82 42.06
N GLY A 365 11.51 9.12 41.95
CA GLY A 365 12.21 10.19 42.63
C GLY A 365 11.69 10.37 44.05
N GLY A 366 11.82 9.32 44.87
CA GLY A 366 11.52 9.37 46.30
C GLY A 366 12.65 10.02 47.09
N ASP A 367 12.60 11.34 47.24
CA ASP A 367 13.26 12.05 48.32
C ASP A 367 12.35 12.01 49.56
N ASP A 368 12.84 11.44 50.66
CA ASP A 368 12.35 11.65 52.04
C ASP A 368 13.28 10.87 52.98
N GLY A 369 14.00 11.59 53.86
CA GLY A 369 14.92 11.00 54.83
C GLY A 369 14.34 10.93 56.24
N GLY A 370 14.95 10.12 57.13
CA GLY A 370 14.76 10.27 58.58
C GLY A 370 14.66 8.99 59.42
N ASP A 371 15.81 8.53 59.88
CA ASP A 371 16.12 8.08 61.26
C ASP A 371 15.49 6.81 61.91
N ASP A 372 16.29 6.28 62.85
CA ASP A 372 16.09 5.32 63.96
C ASP A 372 15.50 3.88 63.79
N GLY A 373 15.74 3.02 64.79
CA GLY A 373 14.75 1.96 65.12
C GLY A 373 15.09 0.45 65.21
N SER A 374 16.23 0.02 65.77
CA SER A 374 16.41 -1.20 66.62
C SER A 374 15.85 -2.63 66.29
N ASP A 375 16.72 -3.63 66.57
CA ASP A 375 16.47 -4.97 67.18
C ASP A 375 15.80 -6.17 66.46
N GLY A 376 16.42 -7.36 66.70
CA GLY A 376 15.87 -8.73 66.53
C GLY A 376 16.02 -9.35 65.13
N GLY A 377 16.42 -10.61 64.91
CA GLY A 377 16.78 -11.71 65.82
C GLY A 377 15.98 -13.01 65.52
N GLY A 378 16.64 -14.11 65.15
CA GLY A 378 16.03 -15.46 65.15
C GLY A 378 16.16 -16.30 63.87
N ASP A 379 16.56 -17.56 64.09
CA ASP A 379 16.88 -18.66 63.16
C ASP A 379 15.79 -19.20 62.18
N ASP A 380 16.32 -19.94 61.19
CA ASP A 380 15.84 -21.18 60.57
C ASP A 380 14.45 -21.33 59.90
N GLY A 381 14.50 -21.81 58.66
CA GLY A 381 13.49 -22.75 58.15
C GLY A 381 13.26 -22.80 56.63
N GLY A 382 13.54 -23.96 56.01
CA GLY A 382 12.69 -24.45 54.89
C GLY A 382 13.29 -24.43 53.47
N ALA A 383 13.67 -25.61 53.00
CA ALA A 383 14.10 -25.94 51.63
C ALA A 383 13.11 -25.58 50.50
N ALA A 384 13.63 -25.19 49.33
CA ALA A 384 13.59 -25.98 48.07
C ALA A 384 14.08 -25.17 46.84
N PRO A 385 14.93 -25.71 45.95
CA PRO A 385 15.32 -25.03 44.72
C PRO A 385 14.29 -25.23 43.59
N SER A 386 13.77 -24.14 43.02
CA SER A 386 12.96 -24.18 41.81
C SER A 386 13.82 -24.51 40.58
N GLN A 387 13.50 -25.62 39.90
CA GLN A 387 14.19 -26.03 38.69
C GLN A 387 13.63 -25.27 37.47
N SER A 388 14.49 -24.57 36.75
CA SER A 388 14.20 -24.08 35.40
C SER A 388 14.27 -25.24 34.40
N PRO A 389 13.25 -25.46 33.55
CA PRO A 389 13.37 -26.41 32.44
C PRO A 389 14.22 -25.79 31.32
N SER A 390 15.40 -26.35 31.09
CA SER A 390 16.26 -26.02 29.95
C SER A 390 15.58 -26.38 28.63
N ALA A 391 15.61 -25.47 27.66
CA ALA A 391 15.14 -25.75 26.30
C ALA A 391 16.08 -26.75 25.59
N PRO A 392 15.57 -27.76 24.88
CA PRO A 392 16.39 -28.67 24.09
C PRO A 392 16.86 -28.00 22.79
N SER A 393 18.16 -28.12 22.48
CA SER A 393 18.72 -27.74 21.19
C SER A 393 18.35 -28.78 20.11
N ALA A 394 17.84 -28.30 18.98
CA ALA A 394 17.59 -29.13 17.81
C ALA A 394 18.78 -29.02 16.84
N SER A 395 19.65 -30.03 16.84
CA SER A 395 20.63 -30.26 15.76
C SER A 395 19.96 -31.03 14.61
N PRO A 396 20.38 -30.82 13.34
CA PRO A 396 19.67 -31.34 12.18
C PRO A 396 19.83 -32.84 11.99
N VAL A 397 18.72 -33.52 11.66
CA VAL A 397 18.71 -34.92 11.23
C VAL A 397 18.84 -34.97 9.70
N ALA A 398 19.81 -35.74 9.21
CA ALA A 398 19.98 -36.00 7.78
C ALA A 398 18.95 -37.04 7.28
N PRO A 399 18.35 -36.87 6.08
CA PRO A 399 17.50 -37.89 5.48
C PRO A 399 18.33 -39.01 4.86
N SER A 400 17.95 -40.25 5.16
CA SER A 400 18.44 -41.46 4.50
C SER A 400 17.28 -42.21 3.85
N GLY A 401 17.49 -42.72 2.63
CA GLY A 401 16.53 -43.57 1.92
C GLY A 401 16.15 -43.09 0.52
N GLU A 402 16.86 -43.57 -0.50
CA GLU A 402 16.42 -43.52 -1.89
C GLU A 402 15.26 -44.53 -2.12
N PRO A 403 14.23 -44.17 -2.89
CA PRO A 403 13.45 -45.11 -3.69
C PRO A 403 13.97 -45.15 -5.13
N GLY A 404 14.27 -46.35 -5.64
CA GLY A 404 14.77 -46.56 -7.00
C GLY A 404 13.74 -46.26 -8.11
N PRO A 405 14.17 -46.21 -9.38
CA PRO A 405 13.37 -45.71 -10.48
C PRO A 405 12.30 -46.73 -10.96
N VAL A 406 11.10 -46.23 -11.24
CA VAL A 406 10.08 -46.94 -12.02
C VAL A 406 9.84 -46.15 -13.31
N SER A 407 9.99 -46.82 -14.46
CA SER A 407 9.76 -46.25 -15.79
C SER A 407 8.52 -46.87 -16.47
N PRO A 408 7.95 -46.23 -17.52
CA PRO A 408 6.51 -46.35 -17.81
C PRO A 408 6.14 -47.13 -19.08
N SER A 409 4.96 -47.76 -19.06
CA SER A 409 4.09 -48.19 -20.17
C SER A 409 2.85 -48.88 -19.56
N GLU A 410 1.62 -48.87 -20.10
CA GLU A 410 1.01 -48.32 -21.33
C GLU A 410 -0.52 -48.09 -21.07
N PRO A 411 -1.30 -47.44 -21.97
CA PRO A 411 -2.65 -46.98 -21.66
C PRO A 411 -3.75 -48.05 -21.82
N VAL A 412 -4.81 -47.95 -21.00
CA VAL A 412 -6.06 -48.72 -21.18
C VAL A 412 -7.13 -47.81 -21.80
N ALA A 413 -7.76 -48.29 -22.87
CA ALA A 413 -8.69 -47.52 -23.69
C ALA A 413 -10.12 -47.44 -23.11
N SER A 414 -10.81 -46.34 -23.44
CA SER A 414 -12.24 -46.14 -23.22
C SER A 414 -13.10 -47.06 -24.10
N PRO A 415 -14.24 -47.58 -23.61
CA PRO A 415 -15.29 -48.12 -24.48
C PRO A 415 -16.14 -46.99 -25.05
N THR A 416 -16.31 -46.98 -26.38
CA THR A 416 -17.21 -46.07 -27.10
C THR A 416 -18.68 -46.49 -26.98
N GLU A 417 -19.59 -45.53 -27.13
CA GLU A 417 -21.01 -45.77 -27.37
C GLU A 417 -21.27 -46.69 -28.57
N SER A 418 -22.44 -47.33 -28.59
CA SER A 418 -23.01 -47.93 -29.79
C SER A 418 -24.53 -47.86 -29.72
N ALA A 419 -25.09 -46.91 -30.46
CA ALA A 419 -26.52 -46.79 -30.69
C ALA A 419 -26.86 -47.32 -32.10
N GLN A 420 -27.62 -48.42 -32.18
CA GLN A 420 -28.58 -48.74 -33.25
C GLN A 420 -29.22 -50.11 -32.96
N GLY A 421 -30.56 -50.15 -32.99
CA GLY A 421 -31.40 -51.30 -32.63
C GLY A 421 -32.79 -50.83 -32.24
#